data_AF-A0AAN7JT41-F1
#
_entry.id   AF-A0AAN7JT41-F1
#
_cell.length_a   1.000
_cell.length_b   1.000
_cell.length_c   1.000
_cell.angle_alpha   90.00
_cell.angle_beta   90.00
_cell.angle_gamma   90.00
#
_symmetry.space_group_name_H-M   'P 1'
#
loop_
_entity.id
_entity.type
_entity.pdbx_description
1 polymer ?
#
loop_
_entity_poly.entity_id
_entity_poly.type
_entity_poly.pdbx_seq_one_letter_code
_entity_poly.pdbx_strand_id
1 'polypeptide(L)'
;MLSVSAHNPRSLPECRFLGPDSSISTLRMLWGRNCKKWMEEKPFVDNLAYVFGFQLPKPPEIVQRDNEAECGICYSQCLPLDDEVEGNRWCGIDYTCDNSKCSRGFHNLCLVEWLRSISTTRQSFDVLFGNCPYCCEPIAVKLYRRNK
;
A
#
# COMPACT_ATOMS: atom_id res chain seq x y z
N MET A 1 -2.52 14.64 -13.27
CA MET A 1 -3.06 15.55 -12.26
C MET A 1 -3.94 16.58 -12.95
N LEU A 2 -5.17 16.75 -12.46
CA LEU A 2 -6.15 17.67 -13.03
C LEU A 2 -6.42 18.79 -12.03
N SER A 3 -6.46 20.04 -12.50
CA SER A 3 -6.91 21.19 -11.72
C SER A 3 -8.26 21.65 -12.26
N VAL A 4 -9.27 21.69 -11.40
CA VAL A 4 -10.66 22.02 -11.75
C VAL A 4 -11.04 23.33 -11.07
N SER A 5 -11.67 24.24 -11.81
CA SER A 5 -12.17 25.50 -11.25
C SER A 5 -13.33 25.25 -10.30
N ALA A 6 -13.26 25.77 -9.07
CA ALA A 6 -14.36 25.67 -8.11
C ALA A 6 -15.61 26.47 -8.56
N HIS A 7 -15.41 27.53 -9.34
CA HIS A 7 -16.50 28.39 -9.83
C HIS A 7 -17.18 27.85 -11.09
N ASN A 8 -16.46 27.04 -11.89
CA ASN A 8 -17.04 26.30 -12.99
C ASN A 8 -16.45 24.88 -13.05
N PRO A 9 -16.99 23.92 -12.26
CA PRO A 9 -16.39 22.59 -12.12
C PRO A 9 -16.51 21.73 -13.39
N ARG A 10 -17.32 22.15 -14.37
CA ARG A 10 -17.51 21.44 -15.63
C ARG A 10 -16.69 22.01 -16.78
N SER A 11 -16.00 23.14 -16.59
CA SER A 11 -15.13 23.71 -17.62
C SER A 11 -13.92 22.82 -17.89
N LEU A 12 -13.23 23.08 -19.01
CA LEU A 12 -11.97 22.41 -19.35
C LEU A 12 -10.96 22.55 -18.19
N PRO A 13 -10.45 21.44 -17.62
CA PRO A 13 -9.48 21.50 -16.53
C PRO A 13 -8.06 21.77 -17.06
N GLU A 14 -7.17 22.21 -16.19
CA GLU A 14 -5.74 22.16 -16.49
C GLU A 14 -5.21 20.75 -16.26
N CYS A 15 -4.40 20.23 -17.19
CA CYS A 15 -3.88 18.87 -17.13
C CYS A 15 -2.35 18.83 -17.08
N ARG A 16 -1.82 18.22 -16.01
CA ARG A 16 -0.39 17.92 -15.86
C ARG A 16 -0.18 16.41 -15.89
N PHE A 17 0.57 15.92 -16.87
CA PHE A 17 0.94 14.52 -17.04
C PHE A 17 2.19 14.16 -16.23
N LEU A 18 2.21 12.95 -15.68
CA LEU A 18 3.29 12.39 -14.85
C LEU A 18 3.59 10.97 -15.32
N GLY A 19 4.87 10.57 -15.33
CA GLY A 19 5.34 9.31 -15.93
C GLY A 19 6.52 9.50 -16.91
N PRO A 20 6.92 8.43 -17.63
CA PRO A 20 7.99 8.49 -18.63
C PRO A 20 7.65 9.40 -19.82
N ASP A 21 8.66 10.04 -20.41
CA ASP A 21 8.47 10.97 -21.53
C ASP A 21 7.83 10.31 -22.76
N SER A 22 8.14 9.04 -23.02
CA SER A 22 7.54 8.26 -24.11
C SER A 22 6.02 8.14 -23.96
N SER A 23 5.53 7.93 -22.73
CA SER A 23 4.09 7.85 -22.43
C SER A 23 3.45 9.25 -22.39
N ILE A 24 4.11 10.21 -21.74
CA ILE A 24 3.59 11.57 -21.56
C ILE A 24 3.46 12.33 -22.89
N SER A 25 4.43 12.21 -23.80
CA SER A 25 4.45 12.95 -25.06
C SER A 25 3.19 12.70 -25.89
N THR A 26 2.77 11.43 -25.97
CA THR A 26 1.51 11.02 -26.61
C THR A 26 0.30 11.68 -25.95
N LEU A 27 0.23 11.69 -24.62
CA LEU A 27 -0.88 12.30 -23.87
C LEU A 27 -0.94 13.82 -24.04
N ARG A 28 0.20 14.52 -24.04
CA ARG A 28 0.27 15.97 -24.31
C ARG A 28 -0.21 16.29 -25.73
N MET A 29 0.21 15.50 -26.71
CA MET A 29 -0.22 15.66 -28.10
C MET A 29 -1.74 15.48 -28.24
N LEU A 30 -2.30 14.41 -27.66
CA LEU A 30 -3.75 14.15 -27.66
C LEU A 30 -4.52 15.28 -26.97
N TRP A 31 -4.04 15.72 -25.81
CA TRP A 31 -4.64 16.83 -25.07
C TRP A 31 -4.64 18.12 -25.89
N GLY A 32 -3.49 18.53 -26.43
CA GLY A 32 -3.39 19.74 -27.26
C GLY A 32 -4.27 19.70 -28.50
N ARG A 33 -4.48 18.52 -29.09
CA ARG A 33 -5.34 18.35 -30.26
C ARG A 33 -6.83 18.35 -29.92
N ASN A 34 -7.22 17.73 -28.81
CA ASN A 34 -8.62 17.41 -28.54
C ASN A 34 -9.25 18.20 -27.39
N CYS A 35 -8.49 18.97 -26.60
CA CYS A 35 -9.04 19.71 -25.44
C CYS A 35 -10.20 20.65 -25.81
N LYS A 36 -10.20 21.21 -27.02
CA LYS A 36 -11.29 22.06 -27.52
C LYS A 36 -12.60 21.33 -27.76
N LYS A 37 -12.59 19.99 -27.76
CA LYS A 37 -13.80 19.17 -27.89
C LYS A 37 -14.45 18.85 -26.53
N TRP A 38 -13.94 19.45 -25.46
CA TRP A 38 -14.53 19.34 -24.14
C TRP A 38 -15.94 19.96 -24.13
N MET A 39 -16.92 19.22 -23.61
CA MET A 39 -18.33 19.64 -23.54
C MET A 39 -18.78 19.71 -22.09
N GLU A 40 -19.15 20.88 -21.59
CA GLU A 40 -19.53 21.05 -20.16
C GLU A 40 -20.81 20.27 -19.79
N GLU A 41 -21.60 19.85 -20.78
CA GLU A 41 -22.81 19.05 -20.61
C GLU A 41 -22.52 17.57 -20.37
N LYS A 42 -21.31 17.10 -20.72
CA LYS A 42 -20.92 15.69 -20.54
C LYS A 42 -20.33 15.43 -19.17
N PRO A 43 -20.50 14.20 -18.64
CA PRO A 43 -19.75 13.77 -17.47
C PRO A 43 -18.25 13.94 -17.68
N PHE A 44 -17.57 14.38 -16.62
CA PHE A 44 -16.16 14.72 -16.66
C PHE A 44 -15.28 13.53 -17.12
N VAL A 45 -15.61 12.32 -16.66
CA VAL A 45 -14.94 11.06 -17.04
C VAL A 45 -15.08 10.78 -18.53
N ASP A 46 -16.28 11.02 -19.10
CA ASP A 46 -16.55 10.79 -20.53
C ASP A 46 -15.79 11.78 -21.41
N ASN A 47 -15.68 13.04 -20.98
CA ASN A 47 -14.87 14.03 -21.68
C ASN A 47 -13.39 13.62 -21.70
N LEU A 48 -12.83 13.16 -20.58
CA LEU A 48 -11.46 12.68 -20.54
C LEU A 48 -11.24 11.50 -21.47
N ALA A 49 -12.13 10.50 -21.42
CA ALA A 49 -12.06 9.33 -22.30
C ALA A 49 -12.14 9.74 -23.79
N TYR A 50 -12.98 10.71 -24.11
CA TYR A 50 -13.12 11.24 -25.46
C TYR A 50 -11.90 12.04 -25.93
N VAL A 51 -11.32 12.88 -25.07
CA VAL A 51 -10.11 13.68 -25.38
C VAL A 51 -8.92 12.76 -25.64
N PHE A 52 -8.76 11.71 -24.85
CA PHE A 52 -7.63 10.79 -24.98
C PHE A 52 -7.87 9.63 -25.95
N GLY A 53 -9.12 9.35 -26.32
CA GLY A 53 -9.46 8.27 -27.25
C GLY A 53 -9.31 6.87 -26.66
N PHE A 54 -9.28 6.74 -25.32
CA PHE A 54 -9.26 5.46 -24.63
C PHE A 54 -10.13 5.51 -23.37
N GLN A 55 -10.57 4.34 -22.92
CA GLN A 55 -11.33 4.21 -21.67
C GLN A 55 -10.39 4.38 -20.48
N LEU A 56 -10.76 5.24 -19.53
CA LEU A 56 -9.98 5.43 -18.31
C LEU A 56 -9.91 4.12 -17.51
N PRO A 57 -8.77 3.84 -16.85
CA PRO A 57 -8.64 2.64 -16.03
C PRO A 57 -9.71 2.67 -14.94
N LYS A 58 -10.42 1.55 -14.81
CA LYS A 58 -11.36 1.37 -13.70
C LYS A 58 -10.57 1.25 -12.40
N PRO A 59 -11.15 1.65 -11.25
CA PRO A 59 -10.60 1.26 -9.96
C PRO A 59 -10.32 -0.25 -9.98
N PRO A 60 -9.17 -0.71 -9.44
CA PRO A 60 -9.00 -2.12 -9.21
C PRO A 60 -10.20 -2.61 -8.40
N GLU A 61 -10.74 -3.78 -8.73
CA GLU A 61 -11.80 -4.37 -7.92
C GLU A 61 -11.31 -4.42 -6.47
N ILE A 62 -11.95 -3.62 -5.61
CA ILE A 62 -11.72 -3.70 -4.18
C ILE A 62 -12.31 -5.04 -3.79
N VAL A 63 -11.50 -6.09 -3.85
CA VAL A 63 -11.76 -7.29 -3.07
C VAL A 63 -11.89 -6.77 -1.65
N GLN A 64 -13.10 -6.83 -1.09
CA GLN A 64 -13.34 -6.51 0.31
C GLN A 64 -12.52 -7.49 1.14
N ARG A 65 -11.28 -7.10 1.44
CA ARG A 65 -10.37 -7.81 2.35
C ARG A 65 -10.58 -7.33 3.78
N ASP A 66 -11.84 -7.06 4.14
CA ASP A 66 -12.24 -6.64 5.49
C ASP A 66 -11.99 -7.74 6.56
N ASN A 67 -11.61 -8.95 6.12
CA ASN A 67 -11.34 -10.10 6.97
C ASN A 67 -9.90 -10.62 6.92
N GLU A 68 -8.99 -9.93 6.23
CA GLU A 68 -7.60 -10.37 6.22
C GLU A 68 -6.88 -9.80 7.44
N ALA A 69 -6.38 -10.69 8.30
CA ALA A 69 -5.66 -10.31 9.50
C ALA A 69 -4.49 -9.38 9.14
N GLU A 70 -4.35 -8.29 9.88
CA GLU A 70 -3.28 -7.31 9.74
C GLU A 70 -2.31 -7.40 10.92
N CYS A 71 -1.03 -7.10 10.66
CA CYS A 71 -0.04 -7.04 11.72
C CYS A 71 -0.42 -5.98 12.75
N GLY A 72 -0.35 -6.30 14.04
CA GLY A 72 -0.59 -5.38 15.15
C GLY A 72 0.44 -4.26 15.33
N ILE A 73 1.43 -4.13 14.44
CA ILE A 73 2.47 -3.09 14.57
C ILE A 73 2.47 -2.20 13.32
N CYS A 74 2.60 -2.78 12.13
CA CYS A 74 2.70 -2.01 10.88
C CYS A 74 1.35 -1.84 10.15
N TYR A 75 0.28 -2.49 10.63
CA TYR A 75 -1.04 -2.53 10.00
C TYR A 75 -1.06 -2.95 8.53
N SER A 76 0.03 -3.55 8.06
CA SER A 76 0.08 -4.20 6.77
C SER A 76 -0.25 -5.66 6.99
N GLN A 77 -0.92 -6.29 6.01
CA GLN A 77 -1.12 -7.75 6.04
C GLN A 77 0.23 -8.49 5.93
N CYS A 78 1.27 -7.75 5.57
CA CYS A 78 2.14 -8.17 4.52
C CYS A 78 3.42 -7.27 4.49
N LEU A 79 4.65 -7.80 4.38
CA LEU A 79 5.91 -7.03 4.16
C LEU A 79 6.73 -7.47 2.92
N PRO A 80 7.41 -6.54 2.22
CA PRO A 80 8.35 -6.86 1.14
C PRO A 80 9.60 -7.54 1.71
N LEU A 81 10.06 -8.62 1.07
CA LEU A 81 11.36 -9.24 1.38
C LEU A 81 12.43 -8.75 0.39
N ASP A 82 13.58 -8.33 0.92
CA ASP A 82 14.74 -7.81 0.16
C ASP A 82 15.51 -8.92 -0.59
N ASP A 83 14.86 -9.95 -1.12
CA ASP A 83 15.53 -10.93 -1.96
C ASP A 83 15.48 -10.44 -3.41
N GLU A 84 16.62 -9.95 -3.91
CA GLU A 84 16.86 -9.49 -5.29
C GLU A 84 16.72 -10.59 -6.37
N VAL A 85 16.07 -11.71 -6.07
CA VAL A 85 15.89 -12.84 -6.98
C VAL A 85 14.42 -13.01 -7.29
N GLU A 86 14.09 -12.76 -8.55
CA GLU A 86 12.82 -13.02 -9.23
C GLU A 86 11.89 -14.01 -8.51
N GLY A 87 10.94 -13.45 -7.77
CA GLY A 87 9.86 -14.19 -7.13
C GLY A 87 9.34 -13.39 -5.97
N ASN A 88 8.15 -12.81 -6.12
CA ASN A 88 7.41 -12.06 -5.09
C ASN A 88 7.22 -12.88 -3.81
N ARG A 89 8.27 -13.01 -2.99
CA ARG A 89 8.19 -13.61 -1.68
C ARG A 89 7.80 -12.51 -0.73
N TRP A 90 6.62 -12.68 -0.21
CA TRP A 90 5.98 -11.68 0.59
C TRP A 90 5.75 -12.27 1.99
N CYS A 91 6.24 -11.60 3.03
CA CYS A 91 6.12 -12.10 4.40
C CYS A 91 4.73 -11.73 4.94
N GLY A 92 3.87 -12.75 5.07
CA GLY A 92 2.59 -12.62 5.77
C GLY A 92 2.77 -12.68 7.29
N ILE A 93 1.66 -12.50 8.02
CA ILE A 93 1.63 -12.67 9.47
C ILE A 93 2.02 -14.11 9.85
N ASP A 94 3.12 -14.24 10.56
CA ASP A 94 3.77 -15.51 10.91
C ASP A 94 3.99 -15.69 12.42
N TYR A 95 3.56 -14.71 13.23
CA TYR A 95 3.49 -14.81 14.68
C TYR A 95 2.10 -14.42 15.19
N THR A 96 1.53 -15.22 16.09
CA THR A 96 0.27 -14.90 16.77
C THR A 96 0.47 -15.01 18.27
N CYS A 97 -0.07 -14.06 19.04
CA CYS A 97 0.01 -14.10 20.50
C CYS A 97 -0.73 -15.33 21.06
N ASP A 98 -0.06 -16.11 21.92
CA ASP A 98 -0.60 -17.35 22.51
C ASP A 98 -1.77 -17.12 23.48
N ASN A 99 -1.96 -15.90 23.99
CA ASN A 99 -3.11 -15.56 24.81
C ASN A 99 -4.38 -15.59 23.95
N SER A 100 -5.26 -16.58 24.18
CA SER A 100 -6.50 -16.79 23.43
C SER A 100 -7.48 -15.61 23.46
N LYS A 101 -7.41 -14.75 24.49
CA LYS A 101 -8.20 -13.51 24.56
C LYS A 101 -7.62 -12.38 23.71
N CYS A 102 -6.34 -12.47 23.33
CA CYS A 102 -5.63 -11.49 22.52
C CYS A 102 -5.59 -11.93 21.06
N SER A 103 -4.96 -13.07 20.78
CA SER A 103 -4.82 -13.68 19.45
C SER A 103 -4.35 -12.70 18.35
N ARG A 104 -3.61 -11.64 18.73
CA ARG A 104 -3.15 -10.63 17.78
C ARG A 104 -2.02 -11.20 16.93
N GLY A 105 -2.15 -11.03 15.61
CA GLY A 105 -1.15 -11.41 14.62
C GLY A 105 -0.09 -10.33 14.40
N PHE A 106 1.14 -10.76 14.13
CA PHE A 106 2.28 -9.90 13.82
C PHE A 106 3.16 -10.54 12.74
N HIS A 107 3.85 -9.71 11.95
CA HIS A 107 5.08 -10.17 11.31
C HIS A 107 6.15 -10.38 12.38
N ASN A 108 6.89 -11.48 12.28
CA ASN A 108 8.01 -11.79 13.14
C ASN A 108 9.03 -10.65 13.11
N LEU A 109 9.31 -10.10 11.93
CA LEU A 109 10.20 -8.95 11.77
C LEU A 109 9.74 -7.74 12.60
N CYS A 110 8.48 -7.32 12.47
CA CYS A 110 7.94 -6.20 13.25
C CYS A 110 8.02 -6.46 14.75
N LEU A 111 7.69 -7.68 15.18
CA LEU A 111 7.69 -8.01 16.60
C LEU A 111 9.11 -8.11 17.18
N VAL A 112 10.07 -8.60 16.41
CA VAL A 112 11.50 -8.61 16.77
C VAL A 112 12.03 -7.18 16.91
N GLU A 113 11.74 -6.31 15.95
CA GLU A 113 12.15 -4.90 16.00
C GLU A 113 11.54 -4.19 17.21
N TRP A 114 10.25 -4.41 17.44
CA TRP A 114 9.56 -3.89 18.61
C TRP A 114 10.21 -4.35 19.92
N LEU A 115 10.40 -5.66 20.10
CA LEU A 115 11.00 -6.22 21.31
C LEU A 115 12.43 -5.72 21.54
N ARG A 116 13.24 -5.54 20.49
CA ARG A 116 14.59 -4.97 20.60
C ARG A 116 14.60 -3.54 21.11
N SER A 117 13.54 -2.77 20.90
CA SER A 117 13.43 -1.40 21.40
C SER A 117 13.10 -1.30 22.90
N ILE A 118 12.72 -2.42 23.54
CA ILE A 118 12.31 -2.45 24.94
C ILE A 118 13.47 -2.90 25.85
N SER A 119 13.81 -2.08 26.84
CA SER A 119 14.93 -2.33 27.77
C SER A 119 14.77 -3.57 28.66
N THR A 120 13.53 -4.02 28.88
CA THR A 120 13.22 -5.21 29.69
C THR A 120 13.20 -6.51 28.88
N THR A 121 13.34 -6.45 27.55
CA THR A 121 13.44 -7.64 26.71
C THR A 121 14.69 -8.44 27.07
N ARG A 122 14.57 -9.76 27.06
CA ARG A 122 15.70 -10.70 27.25
C ARG A 122 15.92 -11.47 25.97
N GLN A 123 17.17 -11.82 25.69
CA GLN A 123 17.51 -12.71 24.59
C GLN A 123 18.18 -13.96 25.15
N SER A 124 17.76 -15.13 24.67
CA SER A 124 18.47 -16.39 24.87
C SER A 124 18.65 -17.05 23.51
N PHE A 125 19.90 -17.28 23.12
CA PHE A 125 20.27 -17.76 21.78
C PHE A 125 19.61 -16.93 20.67
N ASP A 126 18.77 -17.57 19.86
CA ASP A 126 18.01 -17.00 18.75
C ASP A 126 16.56 -16.69 19.12
N VAL A 127 16.22 -16.55 20.41
CA VAL A 127 14.87 -16.24 20.88
C VAL A 127 14.87 -14.98 21.74
N LEU A 128 13.97 -14.05 21.43
CA LEU A 128 13.65 -12.87 22.25
C LEU A 128 12.44 -13.17 23.14
N PHE A 129 12.55 -12.80 24.41
CA PHE A 129 11.50 -12.91 25.42
C PHE A 129 11.12 -11.51 25.88
N GLY A 130 9.83 -11.22 25.84
CA GLY A 130 9.27 -9.94 26.27
C GLY A 130 7.78 -10.05 26.49
N ASN A 131 7.06 -8.94 26.33
CA ASN A 131 5.61 -8.89 26.54
C ASN A 131 4.90 -8.49 25.24
N CYS A 132 3.70 -9.06 25.03
CA CYS A 132 2.84 -8.72 23.92
C CYS A 132 2.50 -7.21 23.95
N PRO A 133 2.57 -6.48 22.82
CA PRO A 133 2.24 -5.06 22.77
C PRO A 133 0.77 -4.74 23.13
N TYR A 134 -0.11 -5.75 23.07
CA TYR A 134 -1.56 -5.57 23.25
C TYR A 134 -2.05 -6.03 24.63
N CYS A 135 -1.74 -7.27 25.01
CA CYS A 135 -2.24 -7.86 26.26
C CYS A 135 -1.22 -7.88 27.40
N CYS A 136 0.02 -7.43 27.14
CA CYS A 136 1.13 -7.43 28.09
C CYS A 136 1.54 -8.81 28.64
N GLU A 137 0.96 -9.90 28.14
CA GLU A 137 1.36 -11.27 28.51
C GLU A 137 2.71 -11.64 27.89
N PRO A 138 3.47 -12.57 28.51
CA PRO A 138 4.76 -13.02 28.01
C PRO A 138 4.67 -13.59 26.58
N ILE A 139 5.65 -13.24 25.76
CA ILE A 139 5.82 -13.76 24.39
C ILE A 139 7.28 -14.16 24.14
N ALA A 140 7.47 -15.16 23.29
CA ALA A 140 8.77 -15.64 22.84
C ALA A 140 8.83 -15.67 21.31
N VAL A 141 9.79 -14.97 20.72
CA VAL A 141 9.88 -14.78 19.26
C VAL A 141 11.25 -15.20 18.77
N LYS A 142 11.29 -16.10 17.77
CA LYS A 142 12.53 -16.57 17.17
C LYS A 142 13.07 -15.56 16.15
N LEU A 143 14.36 -15.27 16.23
CA LEU A 143 15.09 -14.45 15.28
C LEU A 143 15.32 -15.26 13.99
N TYR A 144 14.69 -14.86 12.88
CA TYR A 144 15.08 -15.38 11.57
C TYR A 144 16.39 -14.73 11.13
N ARG A 145 17.43 -15.54 10.91
CA ARG A 145 18.66 -15.06 10.28
C ARG A 145 18.37 -14.82 8.79
N ARG A 146 18.52 -13.57 8.33
CA ARG A 146 18.77 -13.33 6.91
C ARG A 146 20.07 -14.04 6.56
N ASN A 147 20.00 -15.09 5.75
CA ASN A 147 21.21 -15.62 5.12
C ASN A 147 21.74 -14.49 4.24
N LYS A 148 22.90 -13.98 4.60
CA LYS A 148 23.57 -12.90 3.89
C LYS A 148 24.35 -13.46 2.72
#